data_AF-A0A8H3ZQJ3-F1
#
_entry.id   AF-A0A8H3ZQJ3-F1
#
_cell.length_a   1.000
_cell.length_b   1.000
_cell.length_c   1.000
_cell.angle_alpha   90.00
_cell.angle_beta   90.00
_cell.angle_gamma   90.00
#
_symmetry.space_group_name_H-M   'P 1'
#
loop_
_entity.id
_entity.type
_entity.pdbx_description
1 polymer ?
#
loop_
_entity_poly.entity_id
_entity_poly.type
_entity_poly.pdbx_seq_one_letter_code
_entity_poly.pdbx_strand_id
1 'polypeptide(L)'
;MKMPHNEYMERWRKLFGQRLDTEKRARKRLVRAGHKQSHDVQNLRGISEEETFNVVSAGKKTHQKSWNRMVNKPTFVGKGFSRQNPKAEMIIRPMGLRQKFAHGSHPTLGIRMKAPTLSVKKNRQDTMYTRLGFLPSGTVVEVNVSDLGLTIQRRGHGECHEVYCV
;
A
#
# COMPACT_ATOMS: atom_id res chain seq x y z
N MET A 1 -34.83 -5.47 -27.91
CA MET A 1 -34.82 -6.18 -26.61
C MET A 1 -35.40 -5.26 -25.55
N LYS A 2 -36.57 -5.58 -24.97
CA LYS A 2 -37.22 -4.78 -23.93
C LYS A 2 -36.57 -5.12 -22.58
N MET A 3 -35.84 -4.18 -21.99
CA MET A 3 -35.36 -4.35 -20.62
C MET A 3 -36.57 -4.40 -19.65
N PRO A 4 -36.54 -5.25 -18.63
CA PRO A 4 -37.63 -5.31 -17.65
C PRO A 4 -37.71 -3.98 -16.92
N HIS A 5 -38.88 -3.35 -17.00
CA HIS A 5 -39.19 -2.10 -16.31
C HIS A 5 -39.90 -2.45 -14.98
N ASN A 6 -39.49 -1.77 -13.89
CA ASN A 6 -39.86 -1.94 -12.47
C ASN A 6 -38.94 -2.86 -11.63
N GLU A 7 -38.96 -2.61 -10.31
CA GLU A 7 -38.26 -3.31 -9.22
C GLU A 7 -38.74 -4.76 -9.00
N TYR A 8 -38.86 -5.55 -10.08
CA TYR A 8 -39.33 -6.93 -10.06
C TYR A 8 -38.55 -7.80 -9.06
N MET A 9 -37.23 -7.59 -8.96
CA MET A 9 -36.35 -8.30 -8.01
C MET A 9 -36.68 -8.00 -6.54
N GLU A 10 -37.09 -6.78 -6.22
CA GLU A 10 -37.49 -6.42 -4.86
C GLU A 10 -38.89 -6.92 -4.54
N ARG A 11 -39.81 -6.82 -5.51
CA ARG A 11 -41.16 -7.36 -5.39
C ARG A 11 -41.15 -8.87 -5.15
N TRP A 12 -40.29 -9.60 -5.88
CA TRP A 12 -40.11 -11.03 -5.69
C TRP A 12 -39.56 -11.37 -4.30
N ARG A 13 -38.58 -10.60 -3.80
CA ARG A 13 -38.07 -10.72 -2.43
C ARG A 13 -39.12 -10.42 -1.36
N LYS A 14 -40.03 -9.47 -1.58
CA LYS A 14 -41.14 -9.15 -0.67
C LYS A 14 -42.21 -10.25 -0.65
N LEU A 15 -42.53 -10.83 -1.82
CA LEU A 15 -43.55 -11.87 -1.97
C LEU A 15 -43.07 -13.26 -1.49
N PHE A 16 -41.84 -13.64 -1.85
CA PHE A 16 -41.32 -15.00 -1.65
C PHE A 16 -40.19 -15.06 -0.62
N GLY A 17 -39.76 -13.92 -0.07
CA GLY A 17 -38.68 -13.84 0.91
C GLY A 17 -37.29 -14.02 0.31
N GLN A 18 -36.30 -14.17 1.19
CA GLN A 18 -34.95 -14.57 0.83
C GLN A 18 -34.71 -16.04 1.22
N ARG A 19 -33.72 -16.68 0.59
CA ARG A 19 -33.32 -18.04 0.95
C ARG A 19 -32.87 -18.08 2.42
N LEU A 20 -33.33 -19.05 3.20
CA LEU A 20 -33.11 -19.15 4.65
C LEU A 20 -31.63 -19.04 5.09
N ASP A 21 -30.69 -19.45 4.23
CA ASP A 21 -29.24 -19.40 4.52
C ASP A 21 -28.56 -18.05 4.26
N THR A 22 -29.25 -17.09 3.64
CA THR A 22 -28.64 -15.85 3.11
C THR A 22 -27.92 -15.05 4.18
N GLU A 23 -28.58 -14.79 5.30
CA GLU A 23 -28.02 -14.05 6.44
C GLU A 23 -26.82 -14.78 7.07
N LYS A 24 -26.95 -16.10 7.27
CA LYS A 24 -25.87 -16.95 7.79
C LYS A 24 -24.63 -16.91 6.88
N ARG A 25 -24.83 -16.95 5.55
CA ARG A 25 -23.74 -16.84 4.58
C ARG A 25 -23.13 -15.45 4.56
N ALA A 26 -23.94 -14.39 4.62
CA ALA A 26 -23.47 -13.01 4.69
C ALA A 26 -22.60 -12.78 5.93
N ARG A 27 -23.08 -13.20 7.11
CA ARG A 27 -22.33 -13.13 8.37
C ARG A 27 -21.00 -13.89 8.30
N LYS A 28 -21.00 -15.13 7.79
CA LYS A 28 -19.76 -15.92 7.63
C LYS A 28 -18.78 -15.30 6.64
N ARG A 29 -19.27 -14.60 5.59
CA ARG A 29 -18.39 -13.86 4.67
C ARG A 29 -17.74 -12.67 5.35
N LEU A 30 -18.50 -11.88 6.11
CA LEU A 30 -17.98 -10.73 6.86
C LEU A 30 -16.90 -11.15 7.85
N VAL A 31 -17.15 -12.20 8.65
CA VAL A 31 -16.16 -12.71 9.62
C VAL A 31 -14.88 -13.21 8.93
N ARG A 32 -15.00 -13.85 7.76
CA ARG A 32 -13.82 -14.37 7.03
C ARG A 32 -13.08 -13.31 6.23
N ALA A 33 -13.67 -12.14 5.99
CA ALA A 33 -13.09 -11.11 5.12
C ALA A 33 -11.70 -10.66 5.61
N GLY A 34 -11.53 -10.44 6.92
CA GLY A 34 -10.23 -10.05 7.49
C GLY A 34 -9.15 -11.12 7.32
N HIS A 35 -9.47 -12.38 7.62
CA HIS A 35 -8.54 -13.50 7.42
C HIS A 35 -8.16 -13.68 5.95
N LYS A 36 -9.14 -13.53 5.05
CA LYS A 36 -8.90 -13.61 3.62
C LYS A 36 -7.98 -12.48 3.16
N GLN A 37 -8.23 -11.24 3.57
CA GLN A 37 -7.38 -10.11 3.20
C GLN A 37 -5.94 -10.28 3.69
N SER A 38 -5.75 -10.74 4.94
CA SER A 38 -4.41 -11.03 5.47
C SER A 38 -3.70 -12.13 4.67
N HIS A 39 -4.42 -13.20 4.34
CA HIS A 39 -3.89 -14.30 3.52
C HIS A 39 -3.53 -13.84 2.11
N ASP A 40 -4.36 -13.00 1.49
CA ASP A 40 -4.14 -12.52 0.13
C ASP A 40 -2.91 -11.60 0.06
N VAL A 41 -2.73 -10.70 1.04
CA VAL A 41 -1.52 -9.85 1.16
C VAL A 41 -0.26 -10.70 1.36
N GLN A 42 -0.36 -11.77 2.16
CA GLN A 42 0.71 -12.74 2.37
C GLN A 42 1.00 -13.65 1.19
N ASN A 43 0.20 -13.60 0.11
CA ASN A 43 0.41 -14.44 -1.08
C ASN A 43 0.54 -13.65 -2.40
N LEU A 44 0.59 -12.31 -2.33
CA LEU A 44 1.06 -11.46 -3.43
C LEU A 44 2.37 -11.95 -4.06
N ARG A 45 2.55 -11.69 -5.35
CA ARG A 45 3.74 -12.06 -6.12
C ARG A 45 5.00 -11.41 -5.52
N GLY A 46 6.05 -12.22 -5.34
CA GLY A 46 7.39 -11.73 -5.05
C GLY A 46 7.99 -11.02 -6.27
N ILE A 47 8.71 -9.93 -6.02
CA ILE A 47 9.44 -9.16 -7.03
C ILE A 47 10.89 -9.66 -6.97
N SER A 48 11.45 -9.97 -8.13
CA SER A 48 12.86 -10.36 -8.22
C SER A 48 13.77 -9.14 -8.02
N GLU A 49 15.01 -9.38 -7.62
CA GLU A 49 16.00 -8.31 -7.48
C GLU A 49 16.29 -7.62 -8.82
N GLU A 50 16.28 -8.39 -9.91
CA GLU A 50 16.47 -7.89 -11.28
C GLU A 50 15.36 -6.92 -11.71
N GLU A 51 14.10 -7.18 -11.34
CA GLU A 51 12.98 -6.26 -11.59
C GLU A 51 13.07 -4.98 -10.74
N THR A 52 13.78 -5.04 -9.62
CA THR A 52 13.88 -3.97 -8.63
C THR A 52 15.04 -3.02 -8.92
N PHE A 53 16.20 -3.59 -9.29
CA PHE A 53 17.45 -2.87 -9.44
C PHE A 53 18.00 -2.98 -10.86
N ASN A 54 18.06 -1.84 -11.54
CA ASN A 54 18.77 -1.73 -12.81
C ASN A 54 20.26 -1.47 -12.58
N VAL A 55 21.12 -2.15 -13.35
CA VAL A 55 22.56 -1.91 -13.34
C VAL A 55 22.88 -0.59 -14.03
N VAL A 56 23.59 0.31 -13.34
CA VAL A 56 24.08 1.56 -13.94
C VAL A 56 25.57 1.44 -14.18
N SER A 57 25.98 1.59 -15.44
CA SER A 57 27.35 1.47 -15.86
C SER A 57 28.02 2.84 -16.06
N ALA A 58 29.24 3.01 -15.56
CA ALA A 58 29.99 4.26 -15.56
C ALA A 58 31.37 4.10 -16.23
N GLY A 59 31.83 5.15 -16.90
CA GLY A 59 33.09 5.19 -17.66
C GLY A 59 32.96 6.07 -18.91
N LYS A 60 34.07 6.63 -19.41
CA LYS A 60 34.03 7.56 -20.56
C LYS A 60 33.96 6.90 -21.94
N LYS A 61 34.58 5.73 -22.12
CA LYS A 61 34.70 5.04 -23.43
C LYS A 61 33.99 3.70 -23.43
N THR A 62 34.34 2.86 -22.46
CA THR A 62 33.67 1.59 -22.22
C THR A 62 33.10 1.68 -20.82
N HIS A 63 31.77 1.57 -20.67
CA HIS A 63 31.10 1.62 -19.37
C HIS A 63 31.36 0.33 -18.58
N GLN A 64 32.63 0.07 -18.24
CA GLN A 64 33.09 -1.18 -17.62
C GLN A 64 32.76 -1.26 -16.13
N LYS A 65 32.45 -0.13 -15.46
CA LYS A 65 32.18 -0.11 -14.02
C LYS A 65 30.68 -0.17 -13.77
N SER A 66 30.19 -1.26 -13.18
CA SER A 66 28.76 -1.53 -12.99
C SER A 66 28.38 -1.75 -11.50
N TRP A 67 29.05 -1.04 -10.59
CA TRP A 67 28.83 -1.15 -9.13
C TRP A 67 27.56 -0.43 -8.64
N ASN A 68 27.03 0.51 -9.44
CA ASN A 68 25.83 1.26 -9.10
C ASN A 68 24.55 0.51 -9.49
N ARG A 69 23.51 0.67 -8.67
CA ARG A 69 22.18 0.09 -8.84
C ARG A 69 21.13 1.19 -8.75
N MET A 70 20.25 1.27 -9.74
CA MET A 70 19.13 2.21 -9.74
C MET A 70 17.84 1.48 -9.38
N VAL A 71 17.09 2.02 -8.43
CA VAL A 71 15.78 1.51 -8.05
C VAL A 71 14.74 1.89 -9.10
N ASN A 72 13.96 0.91 -9.58
CA ASN A 72 12.97 1.10 -10.64
C ASN A 72 11.51 1.13 -10.14
N LYS A 73 11.23 0.77 -8.88
CA LYS A 73 9.86 0.87 -8.33
C LYS A 73 9.69 2.08 -7.39
N PRO A 74 8.45 2.43 -7.03
CA PRO A 74 8.18 3.51 -6.10
C PRO A 74 8.92 3.32 -4.77
N THR A 75 9.47 4.41 -4.25
CA THR A 75 10.16 4.43 -2.96
C THR A 75 9.67 5.59 -2.12
N PHE A 76 9.60 5.39 -0.81
CA PHE A 76 9.49 6.45 0.17
C PHE A 76 10.87 6.89 0.60
N VAL A 77 11.03 8.19 0.75
CA VAL A 77 12.24 8.82 1.24
C VAL A 77 11.83 9.84 2.30
N GLY A 78 12.41 9.74 3.50
CA GLY A 78 12.07 10.63 4.62
C GLY A 78 12.29 12.11 4.29
N LYS A 79 11.58 12.99 5.01
CA LYS A 79 11.52 14.44 4.77
C LYS A 79 12.89 15.14 4.80
N GLY A 80 13.87 14.59 5.51
CA GLY A 80 15.24 15.13 5.65
C GLY A 80 16.30 14.46 4.76
N PHE A 81 15.92 13.79 3.67
CA PHE A 81 16.90 13.07 2.85
C PHE A 81 17.77 14.00 2.00
N SER A 82 19.07 13.99 2.27
CA SER A 82 20.12 14.49 1.38
C SER A 82 20.73 13.34 0.58
N ARG A 83 21.10 13.59 -0.68
CA ARG A 83 21.87 12.62 -1.46
C ARG A 83 23.28 12.50 -0.89
N GLN A 84 23.84 11.29 -0.94
CA GLN A 84 25.25 11.07 -0.61
C GLN A 84 26.13 11.45 -1.80
N ASN A 85 27.44 11.62 -1.55
CA ASN A 85 28.40 11.89 -2.61
C ASN A 85 28.32 10.78 -3.69
N PRO A 86 28.27 11.10 -5.00
CA PRO A 86 28.15 10.11 -6.08
C PRO A 86 29.19 8.98 -6.08
N LYS A 87 30.35 9.17 -5.45
CA LYS A 87 31.37 8.11 -5.29
C LYS A 87 31.06 7.10 -4.18
N ALA A 88 30.18 7.45 -3.23
CA ALA A 88 29.77 6.58 -2.13
C ALA A 88 28.34 6.05 -2.30
N GLU A 89 27.50 6.68 -3.14
CA GLU A 89 26.13 6.27 -3.40
C GLU A 89 26.08 5.10 -4.40
N MET A 90 26.02 3.85 -3.91
CA MET A 90 25.79 2.66 -4.75
C MET A 90 24.33 2.52 -5.19
N ILE A 91 23.38 2.78 -4.29
CA ILE A 91 21.94 2.57 -4.54
C ILE A 91 21.28 3.92 -4.81
N ILE A 92 20.87 4.13 -6.06
CA ILE A 92 20.26 5.36 -6.55
C ILE A 92 18.74 5.23 -6.49
N ARG A 93 18.10 6.11 -5.72
CA ARG A 93 16.63 6.25 -5.69
C ARG A 93 16.22 7.50 -6.47
N PRO A 94 15.75 7.41 -7.73
CA PRO A 94 15.49 8.58 -8.56
C PRO A 94 14.32 9.41 -8.02
N MET A 95 14.39 10.74 -8.17
CA MET A 95 13.39 11.65 -7.59
C MET A 95 11.96 11.40 -8.11
N GLY A 96 11.80 11.03 -9.38
CA GLY A 96 10.48 10.78 -9.98
C GLY A 96 9.74 9.58 -9.37
N LEU A 97 10.45 8.65 -8.73
CA LEU A 97 9.85 7.49 -8.06
C LEU A 97 9.64 7.69 -6.56
N ARG A 98 10.01 8.87 -6.02
CA ARG A 98 9.88 9.16 -4.59
C ARG A 98 8.46 9.62 -4.26
N GLN A 99 7.69 8.75 -3.64
CA GLN A 99 6.34 9.05 -3.19
C GLN A 99 6.38 9.69 -1.81
N LYS A 100 5.62 10.78 -1.63
CA LYS A 100 5.46 11.49 -0.34
C LYS A 100 4.10 11.28 0.29
N PHE A 101 3.13 10.87 -0.52
CA PHE A 101 1.74 10.74 -0.13
C PHE A 101 1.25 9.34 -0.47
N ALA A 102 0.39 8.81 0.38
CA ALA A 102 -0.34 7.59 0.16
C ALA A 102 -1.84 7.91 0.05
N HIS A 103 -2.49 7.27 -0.90
CA HIS A 103 -3.94 7.32 -1.03
C HIS A 103 -4.54 6.12 -0.31
N GLY A 104 -5.19 6.37 0.82
CA GLY A 104 -5.80 5.35 1.67
C GLY A 104 -7.32 5.51 1.72
N SER A 105 -8.03 4.40 1.85
CA SER A 105 -9.46 4.38 2.16
C SER A 105 -9.69 3.86 3.56
N HIS A 106 -10.41 4.60 4.41
CA HIS A 106 -10.78 4.11 5.72
C HIS A 106 -12.03 3.22 5.60
N PRO A 107 -11.97 1.93 5.98
CA PRO A 107 -13.02 0.95 5.67
C PRO A 107 -14.36 1.25 6.35
N THR A 108 -14.35 1.85 7.54
CA THR A 108 -15.56 2.13 8.32
C THR A 108 -16.31 3.38 7.82
N LEU A 109 -15.57 4.40 7.38
CA LEU A 109 -16.11 5.70 6.99
C LEU A 109 -16.36 5.79 5.48
N GLY A 110 -15.75 4.91 4.68
CA GLY A 110 -15.88 4.91 3.22
C GLY A 110 -15.24 6.11 2.53
N ILE A 111 -14.44 6.90 3.24
CA ILE A 111 -13.75 8.09 2.71
C ILE A 111 -12.36 7.69 2.20
N ARG A 112 -11.96 8.29 1.06
CA ARG A 112 -10.59 8.22 0.53
C ARG A 112 -9.85 9.50 0.86
N MET A 113 -8.64 9.39 1.38
CA MET A 113 -7.80 10.53 1.72
C MET A 113 -6.41 10.42 1.09
N LYS A 114 -5.81 11.58 0.86
CA LYS A 114 -4.41 11.71 0.47
C LYS A 114 -3.61 12.06 1.72
N ALA A 115 -3.09 11.05 2.41
CA ALA A 115 -2.32 11.21 3.63
C ALA A 115 -0.81 11.31 3.33
N PRO A 116 -0.05 12.19 4.01
CA PRO A 116 1.40 12.17 3.88
C PRO A 116 1.99 10.92 4.57
N THR A 117 2.91 10.27 3.88
CA THR A 117 3.64 9.10 4.38
C THR A 117 4.69 9.54 5.40
N LEU A 118 4.74 8.86 6.54
CA LEU A 118 5.71 9.11 7.60
C LEU A 118 6.88 8.13 7.52
N SER A 119 6.58 6.83 7.44
CA SER A 119 7.59 5.78 7.43
C SER A 119 7.09 4.52 6.73
N VAL A 120 8.02 3.68 6.27
CA VAL A 120 7.72 2.32 5.81
C VAL A 120 7.98 1.37 6.97
N LYS A 121 6.93 0.65 7.40
CA LYS A 121 7.00 -0.20 8.60
C LYS A 121 7.48 -1.59 8.29
N LYS A 122 6.89 -2.23 7.28
CA LYS A 122 7.18 -3.61 6.93
C LYS A 122 6.97 -3.87 5.45
N ASN A 123 8.00 -4.42 4.82
CA ASN A 123 7.90 -5.06 3.53
C ASN A 123 7.84 -6.59 3.74
N ARG A 124 7.09 -7.30 2.89
CA ARG A 124 6.93 -8.75 2.98
C ARG A 124 8.15 -9.52 2.48
N GLN A 125 8.84 -9.01 1.45
CA GLN A 125 9.95 -9.72 0.81
C GLN A 125 11.20 -9.74 1.69
N ASP A 126 11.68 -8.55 2.06
CA ASP A 126 12.87 -8.41 2.89
C ASP A 126 12.84 -7.12 3.73
N THR A 127 13.48 -7.20 4.89
CA THR A 127 13.87 -6.10 5.77
C THR A 127 14.75 -5.07 5.06
N MET A 128 15.62 -5.47 4.13
CA MET A 128 16.45 -4.54 3.35
C MET A 128 15.60 -3.56 2.54
N TYR A 129 14.53 -4.03 1.92
CA TYR A 129 13.58 -3.19 1.19
C TYR A 129 12.81 -2.23 2.09
N THR A 130 12.55 -2.63 3.32
CA THR A 130 11.96 -1.75 4.34
C THR A 130 12.91 -0.59 4.66
N ARG A 131 14.21 -0.87 4.85
CA ARG A 131 15.24 0.15 5.12
C ARG A 131 15.43 1.11 3.95
N LEU A 132 15.39 0.60 2.72
CA LEU A 132 15.48 1.42 1.51
C LEU A 132 14.21 2.26 1.26
N GLY A 133 13.11 1.92 1.93
CA GLY A 133 11.80 2.55 1.75
C GLY A 133 11.12 2.12 0.46
N PHE A 134 11.35 0.89 -0.02
CA PHE A 134 10.70 0.37 -1.22
C PHE A 134 9.20 0.15 -0.99
N LEU A 135 8.36 0.55 -1.96
CA LEU A 135 6.89 0.48 -1.88
C LEU A 135 6.28 -0.44 -2.96
N PRO A 136 6.51 -1.75 -2.91
CA PRO A 136 5.77 -2.71 -3.71
C PRO A 136 4.38 -2.96 -3.11
N SER A 137 3.54 -3.68 -3.84
CA SER A 137 2.23 -4.09 -3.32
C SER A 137 2.37 -4.96 -2.07
N GLY A 138 1.49 -4.72 -1.09
CA GLY A 138 1.51 -5.40 0.20
C GLY A 138 2.49 -4.79 1.21
N THR A 139 2.92 -3.55 1.00
CA THR A 139 3.82 -2.85 1.92
C THR A 139 3.03 -2.13 2.99
N VAL A 140 3.46 -2.29 4.24
CA VAL A 140 2.82 -1.65 5.38
C VAL A 140 3.51 -0.32 5.66
N VAL A 141 2.74 0.76 5.66
CA VAL A 141 3.19 2.15 5.69
C VAL A 141 2.48 2.89 6.83
N GLU A 142 3.23 3.70 7.57
CA GLU A 142 2.68 4.63 8.56
C GLU A 142 2.35 5.95 7.86
N VAL A 143 1.11 6.40 8.01
CA VAL A 143 0.64 7.67 7.41
C VAL A 143 0.07 8.57 8.49
N ASN A 144 0.16 9.88 8.24
CA ASN A 144 -0.46 10.86 9.11
C ASN A 144 -1.97 10.94 8.83
N VAL A 145 -2.80 10.76 9.86
CA VAL A 145 -4.27 10.83 9.78
C VAL A 145 -4.86 12.01 10.53
N SER A 146 -4.09 13.07 10.76
CA SER A 146 -4.56 14.27 11.47
C SER A 146 -5.82 14.86 10.82
N ASP A 147 -5.94 14.77 9.50
CA ASP A 147 -7.11 15.25 8.75
C ASP A 147 -8.41 14.49 9.07
N LEU A 148 -8.32 13.27 9.63
CA LEU A 148 -9.49 12.49 10.06
C LEU A 148 -10.02 12.90 11.43
N GLY A 149 -9.27 13.67 12.23
CA GLY A 149 -9.67 14.05 13.57
C GLY A 149 -9.88 12.89 14.54
N LEU A 150 -9.30 11.71 14.26
CA LEU A 150 -9.35 10.56 15.16
C LEU A 150 -8.54 10.90 16.41
N THR A 151 -9.16 10.87 17.59
CA THR A 151 -8.48 11.08 18.87
C THR A 151 -8.54 9.81 19.70
N ILE A 152 -7.38 9.35 20.16
CA ILE A 152 -7.33 8.23 21.11
C ILE A 152 -7.65 8.78 22.50
N GLN A 153 -8.50 8.10 23.26
CA GLN A 153 -8.86 8.47 24.64
C GLN A 153 -7.76 8.15 25.66
N ARG A 154 -6.48 8.32 25.29
CA ARG A 154 -5.33 8.23 26.20
C ARG A 154 -4.82 9.64 26.48
N ARG A 155 -4.67 9.96 27.77
CA ARG A 155 -4.08 11.20 28.27
C ARG A 155 -2.65 11.35 27.71
N GLY A 156 -2.50 12.15 26.66
CA GLY A 156 -1.19 12.48 26.09
C GLY A 156 -1.32 13.01 24.66
N HIS A 157 -0.73 14.17 24.41
CA HIS A 157 -0.59 14.76 23.07
C HIS A 157 0.31 13.87 22.20
N GLY A 158 -0.25 12.85 21.57
CA GLY A 158 0.41 12.04 20.55
C GLY A 158 -0.22 12.31 19.19
N GLU A 159 0.60 12.55 18.17
CA GLU A 159 0.13 12.62 16.78
C GLU A 159 -0.54 11.29 16.41
N CYS A 160 -1.73 11.36 15.82
CA CYS A 160 -2.49 10.17 15.46
C CYS A 160 -1.92 9.60 14.15
N HIS A 161 -1.42 8.38 14.23
CA HIS A 161 -0.84 7.65 13.13
C HIS A 161 -1.60 6.34 12.92
N GLU A 162 -1.98 6.07 11.68
CA GLU A 162 -2.55 4.78 11.30
C GLU A 162 -1.60 4.04 10.35
N VAL A 163 -1.67 2.72 10.45
CA VAL A 163 -0.89 1.79 9.66
C VAL A 163 -1.76 1.34 8.49
N TYR A 164 -1.39 1.74 7.28
CA TYR A 164 -2.07 1.32 6.05
C TYR A 164 -1.24 0.29 5.30
N CYS A 165 -1.91 -0.67 4.68
CA CYS A 165 -1.28 -1.55 3.69
C CYS A 165 -1.50 -0.92 2.31
N VAL A 166 -0.41 -0.65 1.60
CA VAL A 166 -0.37 -0.19 0.21
C VAL A 166 -0.10 -1.36 -0.71
#